data_AF-M2MER8-F1
#
_entry.id   AF-M2MER8-F1
#
_cell.length_a   1.000
_cell.length_b   1.000
_cell.length_c   1.000
_cell.angle_alpha   90.00
_cell.angle_beta   90.00
_cell.angle_gamma   90.00
#
_symmetry.space_group_name_H-M   'P 1'
#
loop_
_entity.id
_entity.type
_entity.pdbx_description
1 polymer ?
#
loop_
_entity_poly.entity_id
_entity_poly.type
_entity_poly.pdbx_seq_one_letter_code
_entity_poly.pdbx_strand_id
1 'polypeptide(L)'
;MVARQLRLLLLSSTATAEASIGETLHRIQHFAALTGGQDLAIVFLLSPPPATTFTSAKAVMDGRVGSADGQPSGIIAYAKLQAVLANRMDIPYIPILPLSKLDDLSGLVQNYVAQLSRTRFKPVTKRATPFGLLQLCTSNPPMPQQTAYVLSDLFRDFRDLAVACTSATPAPESSSLFARAAPSQELSSQTAEVSSATQLSDTRSGDRLAQLRDLIGKQECREIVDFWWGEMIDRVGHG
;
A
#
# COMPACT_ATOMS: atom_id res chain seq x y z
N MET A 1 -12.66 -11.04 36.20
CA MET A 1 -12.81 -10.19 34.99
C MET A 1 -11.90 -8.98 35.18
N VAL A 2 -10.88 -8.80 34.34
CA VAL A 2 -9.98 -7.64 34.44
C VAL A 2 -10.68 -6.44 33.79
N ALA A 3 -10.80 -5.33 34.52
CA ALA A 3 -11.37 -4.09 33.97
C ALA A 3 -10.40 -3.52 32.92
N ARG A 4 -10.89 -3.32 31.69
CA ARG A 4 -10.12 -2.63 30.63
C ARG A 4 -10.11 -1.13 30.92
N GLN A 5 -8.94 -0.52 30.86
CA GLN A 5 -8.75 0.90 31.13
C GLN A 5 -8.30 1.61 29.85
N LEU A 6 -9.15 2.49 29.32
CA LEU A 6 -8.76 3.38 28.23
C LEU A 6 -7.93 4.54 28.78
N ARG A 7 -6.78 4.82 28.18
CA ARG A 7 -5.94 5.97 28.52
C ARG A 7 -5.95 6.97 27.38
N LEU A 8 -6.09 8.25 27.73
CA LEU A 8 -6.20 9.35 26.77
C LEU A 8 -5.05 10.33 26.98
N LEU A 9 -4.41 10.75 25.90
CA LEU A 9 -3.42 11.82 25.90
C LEU A 9 -4.01 13.04 25.19
N LEU A 10 -4.21 14.14 25.92
CA LEU A 10 -4.73 15.38 25.36
C LEU A 10 -3.59 16.26 24.87
N LEU A 11 -3.63 16.66 23.59
CA LEU A 11 -2.67 17.54 22.95
C LEU A 11 -3.36 18.76 22.33
N SER A 12 -2.62 19.86 22.22
CA SER A 12 -3.04 21.08 21.54
C SER A 12 -1.94 21.55 20.59
N SER A 13 -2.22 22.59 19.79
CA SER A 13 -1.26 23.23 18.88
C SER A 13 0.10 23.54 19.52
N THR A 14 0.11 23.90 20.81
CA THR A 14 1.35 24.21 21.58
C THR A 14 2.29 23.02 21.75
N ALA A 15 1.77 21.79 21.75
CA ALA A 15 2.57 20.57 21.85
C ALA A 15 3.30 20.22 20.54
N THR A 16 2.92 20.88 19.44
CA THR A 16 3.50 20.70 18.10
C THR A 16 4.39 21.85 17.66
N ALA A 17 4.60 22.83 18.56
CA ALA A 17 5.58 23.87 18.37
C ALA A 17 6.97 23.25 18.21
N GLU A 18 7.81 23.85 17.39
CA GLU A 18 9.10 23.26 17.01
C GLU A 18 10.03 23.05 18.21
N ALA A 19 9.93 23.91 19.23
CA ALA A 19 10.66 23.78 20.47
C ALA A 19 10.19 22.60 21.36
N SER A 20 8.92 22.18 21.24
CA SER A 20 8.29 21.20 22.15
C SER A 20 8.00 19.84 21.49
N ILE A 21 8.10 19.74 20.17
CA ILE A 21 7.75 18.51 19.43
C ILE A 21 8.58 17.30 19.88
N GLY A 22 9.87 17.49 20.17
CA GLY A 22 10.74 16.40 20.63
C GLY A 22 10.31 15.83 21.99
N GLU A 23 9.96 16.70 22.94
CA GLU A 23 9.45 16.29 24.25
C GLU A 23 8.07 15.64 24.12
N THR A 24 7.19 16.18 23.26
CA THR A 24 5.89 15.58 22.97
C THR A 24 6.03 14.16 22.42
N LEU A 25 6.99 13.92 21.52
CA LEU A 25 7.25 12.58 21.00
C LEU A 25 7.75 11.62 22.09
N HIS A 26 8.68 12.06 22.94
CA HIS A 26 9.14 11.24 24.06
C HIS A 26 7.99 10.89 25.02
N ARG A 27 7.08 11.84 25.26
CA ARG A 27 5.85 11.60 26.04
C ARG A 27 4.91 10.62 25.35
N ILE A 28 4.73 10.69 24.03
CA ILE A 28 3.91 9.75 23.26
C ILE A 28 4.53 8.35 23.30
N GLN A 29 5.85 8.24 23.15
CA GLN A 29 6.56 6.97 23.22
C GLN A 29 6.45 6.33 24.60
N HIS A 30 6.66 7.11 25.66
CA HIS A 30 6.46 6.64 27.03
C HIS A 30 4.99 6.22 27.25
N PHE A 31 4.04 7.02 26.78
CA PHE A 31 2.61 6.71 26.85
C PHE A 31 2.26 5.40 26.15
N ALA A 32 2.86 5.15 24.98
CA ALA A 32 2.72 3.90 24.23
C ALA A 32 3.27 2.69 25.00
N ALA A 33 4.43 2.84 25.62
CA ALA A 33 5.10 1.77 26.36
C ALA A 33 4.28 1.28 27.57
N LEU A 34 3.48 2.16 28.19
CA LEU A 34 2.71 1.83 29.40
C LEU A 34 1.66 0.73 29.21
N THR A 35 1.17 0.51 27.99
CA THR A 35 0.15 -0.52 27.68
C THR A 35 0.49 -1.33 26.42
N GLY A 36 1.73 -1.23 25.92
CA GLY A 36 2.14 -1.87 24.68
C GLY A 36 1.35 -1.39 23.46
N GLY A 37 0.87 -0.14 23.47
CA GLY A 37 0.07 0.45 22.40
C GLY A 37 -1.41 0.08 22.40
N GLN A 38 -1.90 -0.66 23.40
CA GLN A 38 -3.32 -1.05 23.48
C GLN A 38 -4.14 -0.13 24.39
N ASP A 39 -5.41 0.06 24.06
CA ASP A 39 -6.35 0.88 24.83
C ASP A 39 -5.84 2.34 25.05
N LEU A 40 -5.22 2.91 24.02
CA LEU A 40 -4.71 4.28 24.00
C LEU A 40 -5.40 5.10 22.89
N ALA A 41 -5.64 6.38 23.16
CA ALA A 41 -5.92 7.35 22.10
C ALA A 41 -5.31 8.71 22.43
N ILE A 42 -4.92 9.45 21.39
CA ILE A 42 -4.50 10.84 21.50
C ILE A 42 -5.69 11.70 21.10
N VAL A 43 -6.11 12.63 21.95
CA VAL A 43 -7.14 13.62 21.59
C VAL A 43 -6.43 14.92 21.24
N PHE A 44 -6.65 15.43 20.04
CA PHE A 44 -5.97 16.62 19.55
C PHE A 44 -6.96 17.78 19.36
N LEU A 45 -6.73 18.88 20.07
CA LEU A 45 -7.59 20.05 20.02
C LEU A 45 -7.31 20.89 18.76
N LEU A 46 -8.29 20.97 17.85
CA LEU A 46 -8.21 21.72 16.59
C LEU A 46 -8.51 23.21 16.77
N SER A 47 -9.40 23.55 17.70
CA SER A 47 -9.73 24.93 18.02
C SER A 47 -9.36 25.18 19.48
N PRO A 48 -8.23 25.85 19.76
CA PRO A 48 -7.95 26.26 21.13
C PRO A 48 -9.07 27.19 21.60
N PRO A 49 -9.58 27.05 22.84
CA PRO A 49 -10.56 27.97 23.37
C PRO A 49 -10.02 29.41 23.29
N PRO A 50 -10.88 30.41 23.00
CA PRO A 50 -10.47 31.80 23.05
C PRO A 50 -9.88 32.05 24.42
N ALA A 51 -8.67 32.60 24.45
CA ALA A 51 -7.91 32.85 25.66
C ALA A 51 -8.78 33.60 26.68
N THR A 52 -9.34 32.90 27.68
CA THR A 52 -9.82 33.52 28.92
C THR A 52 -8.64 33.76 29.87
N THR A 53 -7.44 33.91 29.32
CA THR A 53 -6.22 34.13 30.07
C THR A 53 -6.25 35.56 30.56
N PHE A 54 -6.20 35.73 31.88
CA PHE A 54 -5.97 36.99 32.55
C PHE A 54 -4.82 37.75 31.88
N THR A 55 -5.17 38.78 31.11
CA THR A 55 -4.18 39.64 30.46
C THR A 55 -3.52 40.47 31.55
N SER A 56 -2.29 40.12 31.92
CA SER A 56 -1.48 40.98 32.79
C SER A 56 -1.43 42.38 32.20
N ALA A 57 -1.64 43.42 33.01
CA ALA A 57 -1.61 44.82 32.59
C ALA A 57 -0.32 45.19 31.83
N LYS A 58 0.78 44.46 32.10
CA LYS A 58 2.05 44.58 31.38
C LYS A 58 1.95 44.23 29.88
N ALA A 59 1.16 43.22 29.52
CA ALA A 59 0.96 42.79 28.13
C ALA A 59 0.10 43.78 27.32
N VAL A 60 -0.74 44.56 27.99
CA VAL A 60 -1.53 45.65 27.38
C VAL A 60 -0.64 46.87 27.10
N MET A 61 0.30 47.18 28.00
CA MET A 61 1.26 48.28 27.80
C MET A 61 2.29 48.00 26.70
N ASP A 62 2.69 46.74 26.51
CA ASP A 62 3.63 46.34 25.45
C ASP A 62 3.02 46.27 24.03
N GLY A 63 1.77 46.72 23.83
CA GLY A 63 1.17 46.87 22.49
C GLY A 63 0.98 45.57 21.71
N ARG A 64 1.09 44.39 22.36
CA ARG A 64 0.88 43.07 21.73
C ARG A 64 -0.58 42.61 21.71
N VAL A 65 -1.51 43.55 21.83
CA VAL A 65 -2.95 43.27 21.76
C VAL A 65 -3.38 43.46 20.31
N GLY A 66 -3.23 42.40 19.51
CA GLY A 66 -3.72 42.37 18.15
C GLY A 66 -2.78 41.67 17.19
N SER A 67 -2.66 40.35 17.32
CA SER A 67 -2.42 39.49 16.16
C SER A 67 -2.72 38.05 16.56
N ALA A 68 -3.81 37.53 16.01
CA ALA A 68 -4.11 36.11 15.88
C ALA A 68 -3.13 35.43 14.88
N ASP A 69 -1.85 35.82 14.89
CA ASP A 69 -0.89 35.61 13.79
C ASP A 69 0.38 34.86 14.27
N GLY A 70 0.20 33.99 15.28
CA GLY A 70 1.29 33.16 15.81
C GLY A 70 0.85 31.80 16.34
N GLN A 71 -0.45 31.50 16.33
CA GLN A 71 -0.95 30.16 16.65
C GLN A 71 -1.09 29.40 15.33
N PRO A 72 -0.29 28.35 15.07
CA PRO A 72 -0.51 27.52 13.90
C PRO A 72 -1.93 26.97 13.99
N SER A 73 -2.71 27.15 12.91
CA SER A 73 -4.06 26.60 12.80
C SER A 73 -4.06 25.16 13.32
N GLY A 74 -4.98 24.82 14.22
CA GLY A 74 -4.94 23.51 14.90
C GLY A 74 -5.03 22.34 13.91
N ILE A 75 -5.58 22.57 12.72
CA ILE A 75 -5.56 21.61 11.60
C ILE A 75 -4.14 21.41 11.06
N ILE A 76 -3.36 22.48 10.89
CA ILE A 76 -1.96 22.40 10.45
C ILE A 76 -1.12 21.70 11.51
N ALA A 77 -1.33 22.05 12.79
CA ALA A 77 -0.66 21.42 13.92
C ALA A 77 -0.97 19.91 14.01
N TYR A 78 -2.24 19.55 13.82
CA TYR A 78 -2.69 18.16 13.74
C TYR A 78 -2.04 17.40 12.58
N ALA A 79 -2.06 17.98 11.37
CA ALA A 79 -1.45 17.37 10.18
C ALA A 79 0.06 17.19 10.35
N LYS A 80 0.75 18.18 10.95
CA LYS A 80 2.16 18.08 11.29
C LYS A 80 2.42 16.93 12.26
N LEU A 81 1.62 16.81 13.33
CA LEU A 81 1.75 15.70 14.27
C LEU A 81 1.53 14.34 13.58
N GLN A 82 0.51 14.23 12.72
CA GLN A 82 0.27 13.01 11.93
C GLN A 82 1.46 12.66 11.04
N ALA A 83 2.03 13.63 10.31
CA ALA A 83 3.19 13.41 9.46
C ALA A 83 4.42 12.99 10.26
N VAL A 84 4.67 13.62 11.42
CA VAL A 84 5.80 13.27 12.29
C VAL A 84 5.65 11.85 12.85
N LEU A 85 4.46 11.46 13.29
CA LEU A 85 4.21 10.11 13.82
C LEU A 85 4.23 9.04 12.71
N ALA A 86 3.77 9.36 11.51
CA ALA A 86 3.83 8.44 10.37
C ALA A 86 5.27 8.07 9.96
N ASN A 87 6.22 8.98 10.18
CA ASN A 87 7.65 8.76 9.90
C ASN A 87 8.38 8.01 11.03
N ARG A 88 7.69 7.62 12.12
CA ARG A 88 8.28 6.99 13.31
C ARG A 88 7.84 5.53 13.42
N MET A 89 8.74 4.61 13.08
CA MET A 89 8.50 3.17 13.19
C MET A 89 8.61 2.64 14.63
N ASP A 90 9.19 3.43 15.53
CA ASP A 90 9.43 3.12 16.95
C ASP A 90 8.20 3.35 17.83
N ILE A 91 7.21 4.09 17.35
CA ILE A 91 5.96 4.36 18.06
C ILE A 91 4.86 3.47 17.46
N PRO A 92 4.19 2.62 18.25
CA PRO A 92 3.07 1.84 17.74
C PRO A 92 1.94 2.78 17.29
N TYR A 93 1.14 2.35 16.32
CA TYR A 93 0.04 3.15 15.83
C TYR A 93 -0.95 3.48 16.96
N ILE A 94 -1.05 4.76 17.32
CA ILE A 94 -2.02 5.28 18.29
C ILE A 94 -3.01 6.18 17.54
N PRO A 95 -4.33 5.94 17.64
CA PRO A 95 -5.31 6.78 16.96
C PRO A 95 -5.31 8.20 17.52
N ILE A 96 -5.23 9.18 16.62
CA ILE A 96 -5.35 10.59 16.94
C ILE A 96 -6.78 11.02 16.60
N LEU A 97 -7.52 11.43 17.63
CA LEU A 97 -8.91 11.84 17.54
C LEU A 97 -8.96 13.39 17.47
N PRO A 98 -9.37 13.96 16.32
CA PRO A 98 -9.51 15.40 16.21
C PRO A 98 -10.70 15.89 17.04
N LEU A 99 -10.48 16.90 17.86
CA LEU A 99 -11.48 17.52 18.71
C LEU A 99 -11.68 18.99 18.30
N SER A 100 -12.85 19.29 17.75
CA SER A 100 -13.20 20.64 17.30
C SER A 100 -13.63 21.55 18.46
N LYS A 101 -14.36 21.01 19.44
CA LYS A 101 -14.83 21.72 20.63
C LYS A 101 -14.71 20.82 21.86
N LEU A 102 -14.50 21.40 23.03
CA LEU A 102 -14.36 20.63 24.28
C LEU A 102 -15.66 19.91 24.68
N ASP A 103 -16.82 20.49 24.35
CA ASP A 103 -18.13 19.90 24.65
C ASP A 103 -18.33 18.54 23.96
N ASP A 104 -17.71 18.35 22.79
CA ASP A 104 -17.81 17.12 21.99
C ASP A 104 -16.92 15.99 22.52
N LEU A 105 -16.07 16.25 23.52
CA LEU A 105 -15.10 15.26 24.04
C LEU A 105 -15.78 14.01 24.57
N SER A 106 -16.86 14.19 25.33
CA SER A 106 -17.60 13.07 25.93
C SER A 106 -18.20 12.16 24.86
N GLY A 107 -18.85 12.74 23.85
CA GLY A 107 -19.42 12.02 22.71
C GLY A 107 -18.35 11.35 21.86
N LEU A 108 -17.22 12.01 21.62
CA LEU A 108 -16.09 11.47 20.87
C LEU A 108 -15.45 10.27 21.57
N VAL A 109 -15.23 10.35 22.89
CA VAL A 109 -14.69 9.23 23.68
C VAL A 109 -15.68 8.08 23.75
N GLN A 110 -16.97 8.35 23.96
CA GLN A 110 -18.01 7.31 23.94
C GLN A 110 -18.10 6.61 22.58
N ASN A 111 -18.05 7.37 21.49
CA ASN A 111 -18.03 6.80 20.13
C ASN A 111 -16.79 5.95 19.91
N TYR A 112 -15.62 6.39 20.38
CA TYR A 112 -14.39 5.61 20.28
C TYR A 112 -14.44 4.33 21.12
N VAL A 113 -14.95 4.37 22.34
CA VAL A 113 -15.18 3.18 23.19
C VAL A 113 -16.21 2.23 22.55
N ALA A 114 -17.28 2.78 21.99
CA ALA A 114 -18.27 2.01 21.24
C ALA A 114 -17.64 1.36 20.00
N GLN A 115 -16.74 2.04 19.30
CA GLN A 115 -15.97 1.46 18.21
C GLN A 115 -15.05 0.35 18.72
N LEU A 116 -14.27 0.57 19.78
CA LEU A 116 -13.39 -0.44 20.36
C LEU A 116 -14.13 -1.71 20.81
N SER A 117 -15.34 -1.55 21.32
CA SER A 117 -16.21 -2.67 21.75
C SER A 117 -16.91 -3.36 20.57
N ARG A 118 -17.23 -2.62 19.50
CA ARG A 118 -17.76 -3.18 18.24
C ARG A 118 -16.68 -3.87 17.42
N THR A 119 -15.45 -3.37 17.46
CA THR A 119 -14.27 -4.02 16.89
C THR A 119 -13.78 -5.10 17.86
N ARG A 120 -14.56 -6.19 17.99
CA ARG A 120 -13.87 -7.48 17.91
C ARG A 120 -13.22 -7.44 16.54
N PHE A 121 -11.90 -7.24 16.50
CA PHE A 121 -11.11 -7.30 15.29
C PHE A 121 -11.70 -8.42 14.43
N LYS A 122 -12.36 -8.08 13.31
CA LYS A 122 -12.41 -9.05 12.22
C LYS A 122 -10.93 -9.31 11.98
N PRO A 123 -10.45 -10.55 12.17
CA PRO A 123 -9.04 -10.86 12.03
C PRO A 123 -8.61 -10.21 10.73
N VAL A 124 -7.56 -9.38 10.78
CA VAL A 124 -6.91 -8.80 9.61
C VAL A 124 -6.97 -9.87 8.54
N THR A 125 -7.79 -9.65 7.51
CA THR A 125 -7.90 -10.56 6.39
C THR A 125 -6.47 -10.79 5.97
N LYS A 126 -6.04 -12.06 6.09
CA LYS A 126 -4.66 -12.52 6.00
C LYS A 126 -3.88 -11.61 5.05
N ARG A 127 -2.81 -10.95 5.54
CA ARG A 127 -1.92 -10.12 4.68
C ARG A 127 -1.75 -10.87 3.37
N ALA A 128 -2.09 -10.22 2.25
CA ALA A 128 -2.02 -10.84 0.94
C ALA A 128 -0.62 -11.44 0.78
N THR A 129 -0.55 -12.77 0.76
CA THR A 129 0.71 -13.45 0.53
C THR A 129 1.07 -13.26 -0.95
N PRO A 130 2.36 -13.22 -1.32
CA PRO A 130 2.76 -13.19 -2.73
C PRO A 130 2.07 -14.28 -3.56
N PHE A 131 1.85 -15.45 -2.96
CA PHE A 131 1.06 -16.54 -3.53
C PHE A 131 -0.43 -16.21 -3.73
N GLY A 132 -1.05 -15.53 -2.77
CA GLY A 132 -2.43 -15.03 -2.91
C GLY A 132 -2.56 -13.94 -3.97
N LEU A 133 -1.53 -13.13 -4.19
CA LEU A 133 -1.48 -12.17 -5.29
C LEU A 133 -1.33 -12.88 -6.63
N LEU A 134 -0.47 -13.90 -6.71
CA LEU A 134 -0.31 -14.71 -7.92
C LEU A 134 -1.66 -15.30 -8.36
N GLN A 135 -2.48 -15.75 -7.41
CA GLN A 135 -3.81 -16.29 -7.72
C GLN A 135 -4.78 -15.32 -8.37
N LEU A 136 -4.51 -14.01 -8.30
CA LEU A 136 -5.32 -12.97 -8.93
C LEU A 136 -4.83 -12.63 -10.34
N CYS A 137 -3.66 -13.13 -10.77
CA CYS A 137 -3.05 -12.85 -12.06
C CYS A 137 -3.59 -13.77 -13.18
N THR A 138 -4.91 -13.78 -13.37
CA THR A 138 -5.62 -14.53 -14.41
C THR A 138 -6.90 -13.78 -14.79
N SER A 139 -7.41 -14.00 -16.00
CA SER A 139 -8.66 -13.39 -16.47
C SER A 139 -9.90 -13.83 -15.68
N ASN A 140 -9.83 -14.96 -14.97
CA ASN A 140 -10.92 -15.47 -14.13
C ASN A 140 -10.43 -15.80 -12.71
N PRO A 141 -10.23 -14.80 -11.83
CA PRO A 141 -9.68 -15.03 -10.51
C PRO A 141 -10.70 -15.64 -9.54
N PRO A 142 -10.25 -16.43 -8.54
CA PRO A 142 -8.86 -16.83 -8.30
C PRO A 142 -8.46 -18.07 -9.11
N MET A 143 -7.23 -18.08 -9.66
CA MET A 143 -6.68 -19.27 -10.32
C MET A 143 -6.56 -20.45 -9.33
N PRO A 144 -6.65 -21.70 -9.80
CA PRO A 144 -6.45 -22.87 -8.94
C PRO A 144 -5.09 -22.87 -8.24
N GLN A 145 -5.03 -23.41 -7.01
CA GLN A 145 -3.78 -23.42 -6.24
C GLN A 145 -2.66 -24.18 -6.94
N GLN A 146 -2.99 -25.29 -7.62
CA GLN A 146 -2.05 -26.10 -8.39
C GLN A 146 -1.40 -25.28 -9.51
N THR A 147 -2.21 -24.53 -10.24
CA THR A 147 -1.77 -23.61 -11.29
C THR A 147 -0.82 -22.53 -10.74
N ALA A 148 -1.15 -21.96 -9.58
CA ALA A 148 -0.28 -20.99 -8.91
C ALA A 148 1.07 -21.60 -8.46
N TYR A 149 1.10 -22.86 -7.98
CA TYR A 149 2.36 -23.53 -7.63
C TYR A 149 3.23 -23.78 -8.86
N VAL A 150 2.63 -24.30 -9.95
CA VAL A 150 3.35 -24.53 -11.21
C VAL A 150 3.93 -23.22 -11.76
N LEU A 151 3.18 -22.12 -11.69
CA LEU A 151 3.68 -20.79 -12.07
C LEU A 151 4.86 -20.34 -11.21
N SER A 152 4.79 -20.51 -9.88
CA SER A 152 5.89 -20.13 -8.99
C SER A 152 7.14 -20.98 -9.17
N ASP A 153 7.01 -22.21 -9.67
CA ASP A 153 8.15 -23.10 -9.96
C ASP A 153 8.80 -22.78 -11.31
N LEU A 154 8.01 -22.36 -12.30
CA LEU A 154 8.47 -22.06 -13.66
C LEU A 154 9.02 -20.64 -13.81
N PHE A 155 8.50 -19.67 -13.04
CA PHE A 155 8.86 -18.27 -13.13
C PHE A 155 9.38 -17.76 -11.80
N ARG A 156 10.53 -17.08 -11.84
CA ARG A 156 11.21 -16.60 -10.63
C ARG A 156 10.47 -15.41 -10.01
N ASP A 157 9.95 -14.52 -10.86
CA ASP A 157 9.31 -13.27 -10.47
C ASP A 157 8.15 -12.93 -11.44
N PHE A 158 7.21 -12.09 -10.99
CA PHE A 158 6.09 -11.59 -11.80
C PHE A 158 6.52 -10.89 -13.10
N ARG A 159 7.69 -10.25 -13.09
CA ARG A 159 8.25 -9.62 -14.30
C ARG A 159 8.63 -10.65 -15.36
N ASP A 160 9.22 -11.76 -14.95
CA ASP A 160 9.61 -12.87 -15.85
C ASP A 160 8.37 -13.49 -16.49
N LEU A 161 7.32 -13.69 -15.68
CA LEU A 161 6.01 -14.17 -16.14
C LEU A 161 5.36 -13.20 -17.13
N ALA A 162 5.28 -11.91 -16.80
CA ALA A 162 4.66 -10.90 -17.66
C ALA A 162 5.38 -10.76 -19.02
N VAL A 163 6.72 -10.77 -19.01
CA VAL A 163 7.53 -10.75 -20.24
C VAL A 163 7.29 -12.01 -21.05
N ALA A 164 7.26 -13.19 -20.42
CA ALA A 164 6.95 -14.43 -21.13
C ALA A 164 5.56 -14.35 -21.79
N CYS A 165 4.51 -13.98 -21.05
CA CYS A 165 3.14 -13.90 -21.54
C CYS A 165 2.96 -12.88 -22.67
N THR A 166 3.75 -11.80 -22.71
CA THR A 166 3.65 -10.76 -23.74
C THR A 166 4.60 -10.95 -24.92
N SER A 167 5.70 -11.69 -24.74
CA SER A 167 6.54 -12.17 -25.85
C SER A 167 5.91 -13.32 -26.62
N ALA A 168 4.98 -14.04 -25.99
CA ALA A 168 4.12 -15.00 -26.66
C ALA A 168 3.05 -14.25 -27.46
N THR A 169 3.41 -13.88 -28.70
CA THR A 169 2.43 -13.42 -29.69
C THR A 169 1.23 -14.37 -29.67
N PRO A 170 -0.01 -13.89 -29.43
CA PRO A 170 -1.20 -14.72 -29.59
C PRO A 170 -1.30 -15.07 -31.07
N ALA A 171 -0.72 -16.21 -31.45
CA ALA A 171 -0.84 -16.73 -32.80
C ALA A 171 -2.34 -16.97 -33.06
N PRO A 172 -2.93 -16.39 -34.10
CA PRO A 172 -4.33 -16.60 -34.41
C PRO A 172 -4.56 -18.08 -34.73
N GLU A 173 -5.28 -18.78 -33.86
CA GLU A 173 -5.88 -20.07 -34.20
C GLU A 173 -6.98 -19.83 -35.24
N SER A 174 -6.69 -20.06 -36.53
CA SER A 174 -7.63 -20.73 -37.43
C SER A 174 -7.08 -21.03 -38.83
N SER A 175 -7.06 -22.34 -39.12
CA SER A 175 -7.63 -22.97 -40.32
C SER A 175 -6.91 -22.82 -41.67
N SER A 176 -6.17 -23.86 -42.06
CA SER A 176 -6.56 -24.65 -43.25
C SER A 176 -5.75 -25.94 -43.38
N LEU A 177 -6.52 -27.02 -43.52
CA LEU A 177 -6.12 -28.34 -43.98
C LEU A 177 -6.03 -28.28 -45.52
N PHE A 178 -5.11 -29.06 -46.11
CA PHE A 178 -4.83 -29.29 -47.55
C PHE A 178 -3.87 -28.35 -48.30
N ALA A 179 -2.65 -28.84 -48.55
CA ALA A 179 -2.01 -29.00 -49.88
C ALA A 179 -0.56 -29.45 -49.67
N ARG A 180 -0.29 -30.76 -49.74
CA ARG A 180 0.21 -31.49 -50.92
C ARG A 180 1.71 -31.23 -51.20
N ALA A 181 2.44 -32.34 -51.15
CA ALA A 181 3.89 -32.50 -51.34
C ALA A 181 4.47 -31.86 -52.61
N ALA A 182 5.70 -31.32 -52.48
CA ALA A 182 6.81 -31.47 -53.45
C ALA A 182 8.15 -30.99 -52.82
N PRO A 183 9.30 -31.61 -53.15
CA PRO A 183 10.64 -31.27 -52.64
C PRO A 183 11.51 -30.48 -53.65
N SER A 184 12.74 -30.13 -53.22
CA SER A 184 13.85 -29.45 -53.93
C SER A 184 13.80 -27.91 -53.80
N GLN A 185 14.90 -27.15 -53.65
CA GLN A 185 16.28 -27.34 -54.06
C GLN A 185 17.19 -26.31 -53.35
N GLU A 186 18.49 -26.60 -53.31
CA GLU A 186 19.60 -25.84 -52.72
C GLU A 186 19.81 -24.39 -53.24
N LEU A 187 20.53 -23.56 -52.46
CA LEU A 187 21.96 -23.17 -52.67
C LEU A 187 22.28 -21.72 -52.22
N SER A 188 23.37 -21.58 -51.44
CA SER A 188 24.31 -20.41 -51.34
C SER A 188 23.81 -19.07 -50.76
N SER A 189 24.52 -18.27 -49.94
CA SER A 189 25.92 -18.18 -49.45
C SER A 189 25.92 -17.31 -48.16
N GLN A 190 26.69 -17.60 -47.10
CA GLN A 190 27.93 -16.88 -46.66
C GLN A 190 27.90 -15.35 -46.89
N THR A 191 28.19 -14.41 -45.98
CA THR A 191 29.00 -14.26 -44.75
C THR A 191 28.43 -13.01 -44.01
N ALA A 192 28.51 -12.83 -42.68
CA ALA A 192 29.67 -12.30 -41.96
C ALA A 192 29.37 -12.19 -40.45
N GLU A 193 30.44 -12.17 -39.69
CA GLU A 193 30.57 -12.38 -38.25
C GLU A 193 30.20 -11.19 -37.34
N VAL A 194 29.64 -11.54 -36.18
CA VAL A 194 29.93 -11.07 -34.80
C VAL A 194 29.66 -9.60 -34.42
N SER A 195 28.60 -9.43 -33.63
CA SER A 195 28.53 -8.70 -32.33
C SER A 195 27.12 -8.89 -31.75
N SER A 196 26.87 -9.95 -30.98
CA SER A 196 27.01 -10.08 -29.52
C SER A 196 26.09 -9.18 -28.68
N ALA A 197 25.26 -9.87 -27.89
CA ALA A 197 24.51 -9.44 -26.71
C ALA A 197 23.17 -8.73 -26.95
N THR A 198 22.08 -9.52 -27.06
CA THR A 198 20.88 -9.53 -26.18
C THR A 198 19.81 -10.45 -26.79
N GLN A 199 20.04 -11.77 -26.88
CA GLN A 199 19.03 -12.71 -27.42
C GLN A 199 19.02 -14.10 -26.75
N LEU A 200 19.62 -14.24 -25.56
CA LEU A 200 19.65 -15.53 -24.84
C LEU A 200 18.51 -15.71 -23.83
N SER A 201 17.62 -14.73 -23.66
CA SER A 201 16.49 -14.81 -22.72
C SER A 201 15.19 -15.30 -23.35
N ASP A 202 14.92 -14.99 -24.62
CA ASP A 202 13.59 -15.17 -25.21
C ASP A 202 13.25 -16.63 -25.53
N THR A 203 14.25 -17.44 -25.90
CA THR A 203 14.05 -18.87 -26.18
C THR A 203 13.60 -19.63 -24.93
N ARG A 204 14.21 -19.33 -23.78
CA ARG A 204 13.91 -20.00 -22.52
C ARG A 204 12.53 -19.65 -21.97
N SER A 205 12.01 -18.45 -22.25
CA SER A 205 10.68 -18.03 -21.80
C SER A 205 9.57 -18.67 -22.62
N GLY A 206 9.77 -18.81 -23.94
CA GLY A 206 8.84 -19.53 -24.81
C GLY A 206 8.72 -21.02 -24.44
N ASP A 207 9.84 -21.67 -24.13
CA ASP A 207 9.87 -23.08 -23.71
C ASP A 207 9.10 -23.30 -22.38
N ARG A 208 9.19 -22.35 -21.45
CA ARG A 208 8.47 -22.42 -20.16
C ARG A 208 6.97 -22.22 -20.32
N LEU A 209 6.52 -21.37 -21.24
CA LEU A 209 5.09 -21.23 -21.53
C LEU A 209 4.52 -22.46 -22.23
N ALA A 210 5.29 -23.08 -23.12
CA ALA A 210 4.92 -24.37 -23.69
C ALA A 210 4.80 -25.45 -22.60
N GLN A 211 5.76 -25.50 -21.67
CA GLN A 211 5.73 -26.40 -20.51
C GLN A 211 4.56 -26.10 -19.57
N LEU A 212 4.25 -24.83 -19.31
CA LEU A 212 3.09 -24.42 -18.51
C LEU A 212 1.80 -24.95 -19.16
N ARG A 213 1.62 -24.69 -20.46
CA ARG A 213 0.46 -25.15 -21.23
C ARG A 213 0.25 -26.66 -21.17
N ASP A 214 1.32 -27.44 -21.13
CA ASP A 214 1.25 -28.90 -21.02
C ASP A 214 0.89 -29.37 -19.60
N LEU A 215 1.24 -28.59 -18.56
CA LEU A 215 0.98 -28.95 -17.16
C LEU A 215 -0.41 -28.51 -16.65
N ILE A 216 -0.88 -27.32 -17.01
CA ILE A 216 -2.15 -26.74 -16.51
C ILE A 216 -3.27 -26.79 -17.57
N GLY A 217 -2.93 -27.16 -18.80
CA GLY A 217 -3.84 -27.19 -19.93
C GLY A 217 -3.94 -25.87 -20.70
N LYS A 218 -4.41 -25.97 -21.94
CA LYS A 218 -4.47 -24.84 -22.89
C LYS A 218 -5.39 -23.71 -22.45
N GLN A 219 -6.47 -24.04 -21.74
CA GLN A 219 -7.47 -23.05 -21.35
C GLN A 219 -6.97 -22.15 -20.23
N GLU A 220 -6.48 -22.73 -19.13
CA GLU A 220 -5.94 -21.96 -18.00
C GLU A 220 -4.70 -21.14 -18.41
N CYS A 221 -3.84 -21.71 -19.27
CA CYS A 221 -2.68 -20.99 -19.80
C CYS A 221 -3.09 -19.77 -20.64
N ARG A 222 -4.18 -19.86 -21.42
CA ARG A 222 -4.71 -18.71 -22.18
C ARG A 222 -5.23 -17.62 -21.25
N GLU A 223 -5.98 -17.98 -20.21
CA GLU A 223 -6.50 -17.02 -19.24
C GLU A 223 -5.40 -16.26 -18.46
N ILE A 224 -4.24 -16.89 -18.25
CA ILE A 224 -3.07 -16.21 -17.67
C ILE A 224 -2.44 -15.26 -18.71
N VAL A 225 -2.22 -15.74 -19.94
CA VAL A 225 -1.61 -14.92 -21.00
C VAL A 225 -2.48 -13.71 -21.35
N ASP A 226 -3.79 -13.88 -21.48
CA ASP A 226 -4.75 -12.83 -21.79
C ASP A 226 -4.79 -11.75 -20.70
N PHE A 227 -4.72 -12.15 -19.43
CA PHE A 227 -4.62 -11.22 -18.30
C PHE A 227 -3.39 -10.30 -18.41
N TRP A 228 -2.21 -10.90 -18.61
CA TRP A 228 -0.95 -10.14 -18.68
C TRP A 228 -0.86 -9.29 -19.95
N TRP A 229 -1.43 -9.77 -21.05
CA TRP A 229 -1.56 -9.00 -22.29
C TRP A 229 -2.46 -7.77 -22.09
N GLY A 230 -3.62 -7.94 -21.47
CA GLY A 230 -4.55 -6.85 -21.16
C GLY A 230 -3.96 -5.80 -20.21
N GLU A 231 -3.28 -6.22 -19.14
CA GLU A 231 -2.67 -5.30 -18.18
C GLU A 231 -1.53 -4.47 -18.80
N MET A 232 -0.74 -5.06 -19.71
CA MET A 232 0.36 -4.37 -20.38
C MET A 232 -0.12 -3.36 -21.42
N ILE A 233 -1.18 -3.65 -22.18
CA ILE A 233 -1.76 -2.71 -23.14
C ILE A 233 -2.32 -1.47 -22.43
N ASP A 234 -3.01 -1.66 -21.31
CA ASP A 234 -3.60 -0.55 -20.54
C ASP A 234 -2.52 0.41 -20.00
N ARG A 235 -1.36 -0.11 -19.62
CA ARG A 235 -0.22 0.70 -19.17
C ARG A 235 0.51 1.45 -20.29
N VAL A 236 0.49 0.94 -21.52
CA VAL A 236 1.11 1.62 -22.69
C VAL A 236 0.20 2.71 -23.27
N GLY A 237 -1.12 2.64 -23.05
CA GLY A 237 -2.08 3.66 -23.49
C GLY A 237 -2.16 4.93 -22.63
N HIS A 238 -1.48 4.96 -21.47
CA HIS A 238 -1.46 6.09 -20.54
C HIS A 238 -0.06 6.69 -20.30
N GLY A 239 0.90 6.39 -21.19
CA GLY A 239 2.24 6.97 -21.21
C GLY A 239 2.38 8.14 -22.19
#